data_AF-A0A2N6P151-F1
#
_entry.id   AF-A0A2N6P151-F1
#
_cell.length_a   1.000
_cell.length_b   1.000
_cell.length_c   1.000
_cell.angle_alpha   90.00
_cell.angle_beta   90.00
_cell.angle_gamma   90.00
#
_symmetry.space_group_name_H-M   'P 1'
#
loop_
_entity.id
_entity.type
_entity.pdbx_description
1 polymer ?
#
loop_
_entity_poly.entity_id
_entity_poly.type
_entity_poly.pdbx_seq_one_letter_code
_entity_poly.pdbx_strand_id
1 'polypeptide(L)'
;MPSVAGVDLNCGCPQSWACAETLGAALMNRRELVRDMVAETRGRLARDGWAVGGKDEDVESDKGRSVSVKIRVHDDLRKTIDFIDTVIGDPHHRNIDWLTIHPRTRHTPSTTPIRTEALEILTEKYAKTLPILLSGDVFDLDSLPIRATTTRNVDDLATLTIRDDAASSPPPAPSNTHLSGFMSARGLLANPALFAGHAACPWEAVERFMCRAARAPLPLKLAVHHVQEMCGPGFGPDRSALLSKKERQAFALMTDMTELVDFMDDKIVEHKGQTSGLRRDLF
;
A
#
# COMPACT_ATOMS: atom_id res chain seq x y z
N MET A 1 -5.80 -21.34 10.50
CA MET A 1 -5.72 -19.87 10.49
C MET A 1 -7.12 -19.25 10.42
N PRO A 2 -7.91 -19.20 11.52
CA PRO A 2 -9.27 -18.67 11.44
C PRO A 2 -9.34 -17.14 11.34
N SER A 3 -8.29 -16.42 11.74
CA SER A 3 -8.37 -14.97 11.97
C SER A 3 -7.89 -14.06 10.83
N VAL A 4 -7.47 -14.61 9.69
CA VAL A 4 -6.98 -13.84 8.53
C VAL A 4 -7.64 -14.32 7.25
N ALA A 5 -7.82 -13.42 6.28
CA ALA A 5 -8.41 -13.73 4.98
C ALA A 5 -7.39 -14.28 3.95
N GLY A 6 -6.10 -14.21 4.24
CA GLY A 6 -5.07 -14.67 3.31
C GLY A 6 -3.65 -14.56 3.85
N VAL A 7 -2.69 -14.98 3.02
CA VAL A 7 -1.25 -14.99 3.28
C VAL A 7 -0.53 -14.23 2.17
N ASP A 8 0.28 -13.23 2.52
CA ASP A 8 1.13 -12.50 1.56
C ASP A 8 2.61 -12.79 1.81
N LEU A 9 3.36 -13.11 0.77
CA LEU A 9 4.80 -13.30 0.85
C LEU A 9 5.55 -12.01 0.47
N ASN A 10 6.31 -11.48 1.42
CA ASN A 10 7.12 -10.29 1.21
C ASN A 10 8.43 -10.62 0.48
N CYS A 11 8.51 -10.26 -0.79
CA CYS A 11 9.70 -10.29 -1.63
C CYS A 11 10.22 -8.88 -1.95
N GLY A 12 9.85 -7.85 -1.16
CA GLY A 12 10.10 -6.44 -1.48
C GLY A 12 10.85 -5.63 -0.43
N CYS A 13 11.04 -6.17 0.79
CA CYS A 13 11.74 -5.45 1.87
C CYS A 13 13.24 -5.26 1.56
N PRO A 14 13.76 -4.03 1.47
CA PRO A 14 15.17 -3.79 1.14
C PRO A 14 16.09 -3.72 2.38
N GLN A 15 15.57 -3.95 3.59
CA GLN A 15 16.36 -3.81 4.81
C GLN A 15 17.54 -4.79 4.82
N SER A 16 18.72 -4.29 5.17
CA SER A 16 19.97 -5.06 5.08
C SER A 16 19.94 -6.34 5.90
N TRP A 17 19.38 -6.31 7.12
CA TRP A 17 19.25 -7.51 7.96
C TRP A 17 18.35 -8.57 7.29
N ALA A 18 17.22 -8.17 6.71
CA ALA A 18 16.32 -9.08 6.02
C ALA A 18 17.00 -9.68 4.78
N CYS A 19 17.72 -8.86 4.01
CA CYS A 19 18.45 -9.34 2.83
C CYS A 19 19.57 -10.32 3.21
N ALA A 20 20.28 -10.09 4.32
CA ALA A 20 21.35 -10.97 4.80
C ALA A 20 20.81 -12.37 5.14
N GLU A 21 19.60 -12.45 5.69
CA GLU A 21 18.90 -13.71 6.00
C GLU A 21 18.16 -14.30 4.78
N THR A 22 18.39 -13.81 3.56
CA THR A 22 17.68 -14.23 2.34
C THR A 22 16.16 -14.01 2.43
N LEU A 23 15.73 -12.94 3.11
CA LEU A 23 14.33 -12.51 3.19
C LEU A 23 14.09 -11.25 2.34
N GLY A 24 12.82 -10.87 2.18
CA GLY A 24 12.45 -9.63 1.50
C GLY A 24 12.96 -9.58 0.07
N ALA A 25 13.56 -8.45 -0.32
CA ALA A 25 14.04 -8.23 -1.68
C ALA A 25 15.18 -9.18 -2.11
N ALA A 26 15.84 -9.90 -1.19
CA ALA A 26 16.79 -10.94 -1.55
C ALA A 26 16.11 -12.14 -2.24
N LEU A 27 14.87 -12.45 -1.87
CA LEU A 27 14.07 -13.54 -2.47
C LEU A 27 13.80 -13.33 -3.96
N MET A 28 13.89 -12.10 -4.46
CA MET A 28 13.77 -11.78 -5.89
C MET A 28 14.81 -12.51 -6.76
N ASN A 29 15.95 -12.93 -6.18
CA ASN A 29 16.97 -13.74 -6.85
C ASN A 29 16.77 -15.26 -6.66
N ARG A 30 15.68 -15.68 -6.02
CA ARG A 30 15.37 -17.07 -5.65
C ARG A 30 13.98 -17.48 -6.16
N ARG A 31 13.68 -17.17 -7.43
CA ARG A 31 12.35 -17.35 -8.05
C ARG A 31 11.73 -18.75 -7.84
N GLU A 32 12.53 -19.81 -7.97
CA GLU A 32 12.08 -21.20 -7.77
C GLU A 32 11.71 -21.48 -6.31
N LEU A 33 12.53 -20.98 -5.37
CA LEU A 33 12.22 -21.07 -3.95
C LEU A 33 10.92 -20.32 -3.61
N VAL A 34 10.71 -19.15 -4.19
CA VAL A 34 9.47 -18.38 -4.00
C VAL A 34 8.26 -19.14 -4.55
N ARG A 35 8.36 -19.70 -5.77
CA ARG A 35 7.33 -20.58 -6.34
C ARG A 35 7.00 -21.73 -5.40
N ASP A 36 8.01 -22.41 -4.88
CA ASP A 36 7.80 -23.56 -3.98
C ASP A 36 7.16 -23.13 -2.66
N MET A 37 7.55 -21.98 -2.10
CA MET A 37 6.93 -21.41 -0.90
C MET A 37 5.45 -21.10 -1.10
N VAL A 38 5.07 -20.47 -2.21
CA VAL A 38 3.66 -20.13 -2.47
C VAL A 38 2.83 -21.38 -2.77
N ALA A 39 3.39 -22.34 -3.52
CA ALA A 39 2.75 -23.61 -3.82
C ALA A 39 2.50 -24.43 -2.54
N GLU A 40 3.50 -24.54 -1.66
CA GLU A 40 3.34 -25.25 -0.38
C GLU A 40 2.39 -24.55 0.59
N THR A 41 2.40 -23.21 0.59
CA THR A 41 1.43 -22.43 1.39
C THR A 41 0.00 -22.74 0.94
N ARG A 42 -0.26 -22.72 -0.37
CA ARG A 42 -1.57 -23.04 -0.94
C ARG A 42 -1.95 -24.50 -0.66
N GLY A 43 -1.04 -25.44 -0.89
CA GLY A 43 -1.26 -26.86 -0.60
C GLY A 43 -1.54 -27.13 0.88
N ARG A 44 -0.87 -26.42 1.79
CA ARG A 44 -1.16 -26.51 3.23
C ARG A 44 -2.54 -25.97 3.56
N LEU A 45 -2.92 -24.80 3.06
CA LEU A 45 -4.24 -24.23 3.29
C LEU A 45 -5.36 -25.17 2.79
N ALA A 46 -5.18 -25.77 1.62
CA ALA A 46 -6.11 -26.77 1.09
C ALA A 46 -6.23 -28.00 2.02
N ARG A 47 -5.11 -28.55 2.51
CA ARG A 47 -5.10 -29.67 3.47
C ARG A 47 -5.78 -29.32 4.80
N ASP A 48 -5.68 -28.06 5.22
CA ASP A 48 -6.34 -27.53 6.41
C ASP A 48 -7.85 -27.23 6.16
N GLY A 49 -8.37 -27.49 4.96
CA GLY A 49 -9.79 -27.37 4.60
C GLY A 49 -10.24 -25.97 4.15
N TRP A 50 -9.30 -25.10 3.80
CA TRP A 50 -9.59 -23.77 3.24
C TRP A 50 -9.82 -23.84 1.72
N ALA A 51 -10.67 -22.94 1.22
CA ALA A 51 -10.96 -22.76 -0.19
C ALA A 51 -9.88 -21.88 -0.83
N VAL A 52 -9.00 -22.48 -1.63
CA VAL A 52 -7.81 -21.84 -2.24
C VAL A 52 -7.62 -22.23 -3.70
N GLY A 53 -8.69 -22.65 -4.37
CA GLY A 53 -8.68 -23.07 -5.78
C GLY A 53 -8.51 -21.92 -6.77
N GLY A 54 -8.63 -20.67 -6.30
CA GLY A 54 -8.47 -19.48 -7.13
C GLY A 54 -9.65 -19.21 -8.06
N LYS A 55 -10.84 -19.69 -7.69
CA LYS A 55 -12.09 -19.50 -8.43
C LYS A 55 -13.01 -18.50 -7.75
N ASP A 56 -13.97 -17.94 -8.50
CA ASP A 56 -14.97 -17.01 -7.96
C ASP A 56 -15.77 -17.62 -6.79
N GLU A 57 -16.00 -18.94 -6.81
CA GLU A 57 -16.65 -19.68 -5.71
C GLU A 57 -15.85 -19.66 -4.40
N ASP A 58 -14.52 -19.54 -4.48
CA ASP A 58 -13.67 -19.46 -3.29
C ASP A 58 -13.67 -18.05 -2.70
N VAL A 59 -13.81 -17.01 -3.53
CA VAL A 59 -13.75 -15.59 -3.09
C VAL A 59 -14.92 -15.25 -2.17
N GLU A 60 -16.12 -15.72 -2.52
CA GLU A 60 -17.35 -15.46 -1.75
C GLU A 60 -17.56 -16.46 -0.60
N SER A 61 -16.64 -17.42 -0.43
CA SER A 61 -16.73 -18.44 0.61
C SER A 61 -16.20 -17.92 1.94
N ASP A 62 -16.88 -18.23 3.05
CA ASP A 62 -16.35 -18.01 4.40
C ASP A 62 -15.00 -18.74 4.65
N LYS A 63 -14.73 -19.76 3.84
CA LYS A 63 -13.48 -20.53 3.83
C LYS A 63 -12.47 -20.05 2.79
N GLY A 64 -12.77 -19.02 2.01
CA GLY A 64 -11.87 -18.44 1.02
C GLY A 64 -10.58 -17.95 1.65
N ARG A 65 -9.42 -18.36 1.14
CA ARG A 65 -8.12 -17.84 1.57
C ARG A 65 -7.25 -17.51 0.36
N SER A 66 -6.70 -16.30 0.34
CA SER A 66 -5.76 -15.91 -0.70
C SER A 66 -4.31 -16.20 -0.34
N VAL A 67 -3.49 -16.38 -1.37
CA VAL A 67 -2.04 -16.40 -1.34
C VAL A 67 -1.54 -15.38 -2.36
N SER A 68 -0.83 -14.36 -1.90
CA SER A 68 -0.31 -13.28 -2.75
C SER A 68 1.18 -13.04 -2.53
N VAL A 69 1.79 -12.27 -3.43
CA VAL A 69 3.20 -11.90 -3.33
C VAL A 69 3.34 -10.39 -3.52
N LYS A 70 4.21 -9.78 -2.71
CA LYS A 70 4.61 -8.38 -2.87
C LYS A 70 6.08 -8.28 -3.28
N ILE A 71 6.35 -7.66 -4.42
CA ILE A 71 7.69 -7.55 -5.00
C ILE A 71 8.19 -6.10 -5.08
N ARG A 72 9.51 -5.98 -5.26
CA ARG A 72 10.16 -4.86 -5.94
C ARG A 72 10.56 -5.26 -7.36
N VAL A 73 11.06 -4.33 -8.17
CA VAL A 73 11.59 -4.65 -9.50
C VAL A 73 13.12 -4.77 -9.49
N HIS A 74 13.67 -5.57 -10.40
CA HIS A 74 15.11 -5.59 -10.68
C HIS A 74 15.52 -4.40 -11.55
N ASP A 75 16.81 -4.07 -11.57
CA ASP A 75 17.35 -3.09 -12.53
C ASP A 75 17.09 -3.57 -13.97
N ASP A 76 17.48 -4.83 -14.24
CA ASP A 76 17.15 -5.57 -15.46
C ASP A 76 15.72 -6.15 -15.37
N LEU A 77 14.79 -5.52 -16.09
CA LEU A 77 13.37 -5.88 -16.03
C LEU A 77 13.09 -7.32 -16.51
N ARG A 78 13.97 -7.90 -17.35
CA ARG A 78 13.86 -9.30 -17.80
C ARG A 78 13.92 -10.27 -16.62
N LYS A 79 14.75 -9.98 -15.60
CA LYS A 79 14.79 -10.78 -14.36
C LYS A 79 13.50 -10.68 -13.55
N THR A 80 12.84 -9.53 -13.61
CA THR A 80 11.52 -9.34 -12.96
C THR A 80 10.46 -10.15 -13.70
N ILE A 81 10.48 -10.11 -15.02
CA ILE A 81 9.61 -10.92 -15.89
C ILE A 81 9.79 -12.42 -15.59
N ASP A 82 11.04 -12.91 -15.61
CA ASP A 82 11.35 -14.31 -15.29
C ASP A 82 10.86 -14.72 -13.89
N PHE A 83 10.97 -13.81 -12.92
CA PHE A 83 10.49 -14.03 -11.57
C PHE A 83 8.97 -14.18 -11.55
N ILE A 84 8.25 -13.24 -12.18
CA ILE A 84 6.78 -13.24 -12.23
C ILE A 84 6.29 -14.48 -12.97
N ASP A 85 6.87 -14.83 -14.12
CA ASP A 85 6.50 -16.02 -14.90
C ASP A 85 6.67 -17.30 -14.05
N THR A 86 7.79 -17.43 -13.32
CA THR A 86 8.04 -18.56 -12.42
C THR A 86 7.06 -18.63 -11.24
N VAL A 87 6.75 -17.49 -10.62
CA VAL A 87 5.87 -17.42 -9.45
C VAL A 87 4.41 -17.66 -9.84
N ILE A 88 3.95 -17.10 -10.96
CA ILE A 88 2.60 -17.37 -11.49
C ILE A 88 2.43 -18.86 -11.76
N GLY A 89 3.43 -19.49 -12.39
CA GLY A 89 3.33 -20.89 -12.81
C GLY A 89 2.41 -21.03 -14.02
N ASP A 90 1.45 -21.95 -13.96
CA ASP A 90 0.42 -22.08 -15.00
C ASP A 90 -0.51 -20.85 -14.97
N PRO A 91 -0.62 -20.06 -16.06
CA PRO A 91 -1.50 -18.89 -16.09
C PRO A 91 -2.99 -19.22 -15.92
N HIS A 92 -3.40 -20.46 -16.22
CA HIS A 92 -4.77 -20.94 -16.00
C HIS A 92 -4.99 -21.47 -14.57
N HIS A 93 -3.92 -21.91 -13.91
CA HIS A 93 -3.93 -22.43 -12.54
C HIS A 93 -2.81 -21.77 -11.72
N ARG A 94 -2.96 -20.47 -11.48
CA ARG A 94 -1.91 -19.65 -10.90
C ARG A 94 -1.62 -20.05 -9.46
N ASN A 95 -0.36 -19.96 -9.05
CA ASN A 95 0.00 -20.20 -7.64
C ASN A 95 -0.40 -19.05 -6.70
N ILE A 96 -0.66 -17.85 -7.25
CA ILE A 96 -0.97 -16.63 -6.51
C ILE A 96 -2.24 -15.96 -7.04
N ASP A 97 -2.97 -15.31 -6.14
CA ASP A 97 -4.26 -14.67 -6.47
C ASP A 97 -4.08 -13.24 -6.97
N TRP A 98 -3.07 -12.52 -6.48
CA TRP A 98 -2.64 -11.21 -7.01
C TRP A 98 -1.16 -10.94 -6.75
N LEU A 99 -0.62 -9.96 -7.47
CA LEU A 99 0.74 -9.47 -7.32
C LEU A 99 0.74 -8.00 -6.92
N THR A 100 1.44 -7.64 -5.85
CA THR A 100 1.69 -6.23 -5.51
C THR A 100 3.08 -5.82 -5.98
N ILE A 101 3.19 -4.78 -6.81
CA ILE A 101 4.47 -4.32 -7.36
C ILE A 101 4.85 -2.98 -6.75
N HIS A 102 6.06 -2.89 -6.20
CA HIS A 102 6.72 -1.62 -5.93
C HIS A 102 7.73 -1.34 -7.06
N PRO A 103 7.50 -0.36 -7.95
CA PRO A 103 8.37 -0.07 -9.09
C PRO A 103 9.67 0.67 -8.73
N ARG A 104 10.28 0.28 -7.62
CA ARG A 104 11.63 0.71 -7.21
C ARG A 104 12.49 -0.54 -7.07
N THR A 105 13.78 -0.41 -7.32
CA THR A 105 14.70 -1.51 -7.02
C THR A 105 15.02 -1.53 -5.54
N ARG A 106 15.66 -2.60 -5.06
CA ARG A 106 16.01 -2.70 -3.63
C ARG A 106 16.96 -1.59 -3.17
N HIS A 107 17.72 -1.01 -4.09
CA HIS A 107 18.70 0.04 -3.83
C HIS A 107 18.13 1.45 -4.04
N THR A 108 16.98 1.58 -4.70
CA THR A 108 16.34 2.88 -4.91
C THR A 108 15.76 3.42 -3.59
N PRO A 109 16.20 4.60 -3.11
CA PRO A 109 15.68 5.20 -1.90
C PRO A 109 14.24 5.68 -2.11
N SER A 110 13.54 5.88 -0.99
CA SER A 110 12.12 6.26 -0.99
C SER A 110 11.84 7.69 -1.48
N THR A 111 12.90 8.49 -1.65
CA THR A 111 12.88 9.87 -2.17
C THR A 111 12.95 9.92 -3.70
N THR A 112 13.45 8.86 -4.35
CA THR A 112 13.45 8.75 -5.81
C THR A 112 12.06 8.29 -6.26
N PRO A 113 11.42 8.92 -7.27
CA PRO A 113 10.13 8.47 -7.81
C PRO A 113 10.13 7.00 -8.24
N ILE A 114 8.95 6.38 -8.27
CA ILE A 114 8.77 5.05 -8.86
C ILE A 114 9.08 5.05 -10.38
N ARG A 115 9.53 3.90 -10.91
CA ARG A 115 9.76 3.66 -12.34
C ARG A 115 8.44 3.36 -13.05
N THR A 116 7.78 4.38 -13.56
CA THR A 116 6.46 4.29 -14.21
C THR A 116 6.48 3.45 -15.47
N GLU A 117 7.53 3.55 -16.28
CA GLU A 117 7.69 2.77 -17.52
C GLU A 117 7.85 1.28 -17.22
N ALA A 118 8.58 0.95 -16.14
CA ALA A 118 8.73 -0.44 -15.72
C ALA A 118 7.39 -1.02 -15.23
N LEU A 119 6.58 -0.22 -14.51
CA LEU A 119 5.25 -0.64 -14.10
C LEU A 119 4.34 -0.89 -15.31
N GLU A 120 4.36 0.02 -16.28
CA GLU A 120 3.54 -0.04 -17.50
C GLU A 120 3.85 -1.28 -18.34
N ILE A 121 5.12 -1.60 -18.58
CA ILE A 121 5.53 -2.83 -19.27
C ILE A 121 5.01 -4.09 -18.55
N LEU A 122 5.09 -4.10 -17.22
CA LEU A 122 4.65 -5.25 -16.43
C LEU A 122 3.13 -5.38 -16.41
N THR A 123 2.40 -4.28 -16.26
CA THR A 123 0.93 -4.33 -16.22
C THR A 123 0.34 -4.66 -17.59
N GLU A 124 0.90 -4.15 -18.68
CA GLU A 124 0.52 -4.57 -20.04
C GLU A 124 0.67 -6.09 -20.25
N LYS A 125 1.79 -6.66 -19.79
CA LYS A 125 2.07 -8.08 -19.98
C LYS A 125 1.16 -8.96 -19.12
N TYR A 126 0.89 -8.57 -17.88
CA TYR A 126 0.34 -9.48 -16.86
C TYR A 126 -1.09 -9.19 -16.40
N ALA A 127 -1.63 -7.98 -16.58
CA ALA A 127 -2.93 -7.60 -15.99
C ALA A 127 -4.12 -8.42 -16.52
N LYS A 128 -4.01 -9.01 -17.72
CA LYS A 128 -5.02 -9.93 -18.27
C LYS A 128 -5.03 -11.29 -17.59
N THR A 129 -3.92 -11.67 -16.97
CA THR A 129 -3.71 -12.99 -16.37
C THR A 129 -3.82 -12.94 -14.85
N LEU A 130 -3.38 -11.85 -14.22
CA LEU A 130 -3.29 -11.74 -12.76
C LEU A 130 -3.63 -10.31 -12.33
N PRO A 131 -4.48 -10.11 -11.30
CA PRO A 131 -4.67 -8.80 -10.67
C PRO A 131 -3.35 -8.21 -10.15
N ILE A 132 -3.10 -6.92 -10.44
CA ILE A 132 -1.88 -6.23 -10.05
C ILE A 132 -2.21 -5.00 -9.20
N LEU A 133 -1.58 -4.91 -8.03
CA LEU A 133 -1.67 -3.75 -7.15
C LEU A 133 -0.40 -2.92 -7.24
N LEU A 134 -0.54 -1.59 -7.37
CA LEU A 134 0.58 -0.67 -7.27
C LEU A 134 0.87 -0.34 -5.80
N SER A 135 2.10 -0.55 -5.36
CA SER A 135 2.61 -0.10 -4.06
C SER A 135 3.81 0.83 -4.23
N GLY A 136 3.58 2.13 -4.15
CA GLY A 136 4.66 3.12 -4.25
C GLY A 136 4.08 4.44 -4.71
N ASP A 137 4.37 5.50 -3.95
CA ASP A 137 3.97 6.88 -4.24
C ASP A 137 2.46 7.08 -4.41
N VAL A 138 1.67 6.19 -3.78
CA VAL A 138 0.23 6.33 -3.57
C VAL A 138 0.03 7.20 -2.32
N PHE A 139 0.09 8.52 -2.50
CA PHE A 139 -0.01 9.50 -1.41
C PHE A 139 -1.31 10.29 -1.41
N ASP A 140 -1.93 10.40 -2.58
CA ASP A 140 -3.16 11.12 -2.86
C ASP A 140 -3.77 10.46 -4.11
N LEU A 141 -5.09 10.29 -4.15
CA LEU A 141 -5.77 9.58 -5.24
C LEU A 141 -5.95 10.44 -6.49
N ASP A 142 -5.96 11.77 -6.34
CA ASP A 142 -6.10 12.71 -7.45
C ASP A 142 -4.75 13.04 -8.08
N SER A 143 -3.63 12.82 -7.38
CA SER A 143 -2.28 13.09 -7.85
C SER A 143 -1.39 11.85 -8.01
N LEU A 144 -1.97 10.72 -8.44
CA LEU A 144 -1.21 9.49 -8.63
C LEU A 144 -0.13 9.65 -9.74
N PRO A 145 1.08 9.11 -9.55
CA PRO A 145 2.19 9.26 -10.50
C PRO A 145 2.10 8.28 -11.67
N ILE A 146 0.90 7.98 -12.16
CA ILE A 146 0.65 7.05 -13.27
C ILE A 146 -0.34 7.69 -14.25
N ARG A 147 -0.43 7.14 -15.47
CA ARG A 147 -1.37 7.61 -16.49
C ARG A 147 -2.50 6.59 -16.67
N ALA A 148 -3.70 7.07 -16.99
CA ALA A 148 -4.78 6.21 -17.46
C ALA A 148 -4.36 5.53 -18.78
N THR A 149 -4.73 4.27 -18.98
CA THR A 149 -4.37 3.49 -20.18
C THR A 149 -5.23 3.85 -21.39
N THR A 150 -6.41 4.43 -21.17
CA THR A 150 -7.33 4.89 -22.22
C THR A 150 -6.84 6.11 -22.99
N THR A 151 -5.72 6.72 -22.60
CA THR A 151 -5.14 7.88 -23.30
C THR A 151 -4.23 7.49 -24.45
N ARG A 152 -3.97 6.19 -24.67
CA ARG A 152 -3.27 5.74 -25.88
C ARG A 152 -4.24 5.70 -27.06
N ASN A 153 -4.39 6.83 -27.75
CA ASN A 153 -4.93 6.82 -29.10
C ASN A 153 -4.00 5.97 -29.99
N VAL A 154 -4.57 5.00 -30.69
CA VAL A 154 -3.85 4.18 -31.69
C VAL A 154 -3.26 5.07 -32.80
N ASP A 155 -3.83 6.26 -33.01
CA ASP A 155 -3.37 7.27 -33.97
C ASP A 155 -2.07 8.00 -33.59
N ASP A 156 -1.71 8.08 -32.30
CA ASP A 156 -0.48 8.77 -31.87
C ASP A 156 0.78 7.96 -32.22
N LEU A 157 0.67 6.63 -32.27
CA LEU A 157 1.75 5.74 -32.70
C LEU A 157 1.99 5.83 -34.22
N ALA A 158 0.96 6.19 -34.99
CA ALA A 158 1.04 6.36 -36.45
C ALA A 158 1.60 7.73 -36.86
N THR A 159 1.52 8.74 -35.99
CA THR A 159 1.86 10.14 -36.33
C THR A 159 3.10 10.68 -35.63
N LEU A 160 3.66 9.99 -34.61
CA LEU A 160 4.81 10.46 -33.82
C LEU A 160 4.64 11.89 -33.29
N THR A 161 3.39 12.36 -33.12
CA THR A 161 3.10 13.67 -32.54
C THR A 161 2.69 13.50 -31.08
N ILE A 162 3.39 14.17 -30.17
CA ILE A 162 2.94 14.29 -28.77
C ILE A 162 1.93 15.43 -28.74
N ARG A 163 0.64 15.12 -28.67
CA ARG A 163 -0.38 16.10 -28.27
C ARG A 163 -0.51 16.04 -26.77
N ASP A 164 -0.05 17.09 -26.10
CA ASP A 164 -0.21 17.28 -24.65
C ASP A 164 -1.66 17.75 -24.36
N ASP A 165 -2.64 16.90 -24.67
CA ASP A 165 -4.05 17.13 -24.32
C ASP A 165 -4.29 16.72 -22.84
N ALA A 166 -3.48 17.28 -21.94
CA ALA A 166 -3.52 17.03 -20.49
C ALA A 166 -4.81 17.54 -19.81
N ALA A 167 -5.69 18.24 -20.54
CA ALA A 167 -6.83 18.94 -19.96
C ALA A 167 -8.14 18.13 -19.85
N SER A 168 -8.21 16.88 -20.34
CA SER A 168 -9.49 16.12 -20.36
C SER A 168 -9.43 14.67 -19.88
N SER A 169 -8.26 14.19 -19.46
CA SER A 169 -8.15 12.79 -19.02
C SER A 169 -8.64 12.63 -17.58
N PRO A 170 -9.52 11.65 -17.29
CA PRO A 170 -9.94 11.36 -15.92
C PRO A 170 -8.73 10.94 -15.07
N PRO A 171 -8.77 11.20 -13.74
CA PRO A 171 -7.70 10.78 -12.85
C PRO A 171 -7.50 9.25 -12.93
N PRO A 172 -6.25 8.76 -12.76
CA PRO A 172 -5.97 7.33 -12.80
C PRO A 172 -6.74 6.58 -11.71
N ALA A 173 -7.43 5.53 -12.10
CA ALA A 173 -8.22 4.67 -11.24
C ALA A 173 -8.04 3.21 -11.70
N PRO A 174 -8.37 2.22 -10.87
CA PRO A 174 -8.32 0.83 -11.29
C PRO A 174 -9.15 0.55 -12.55
N SER A 175 -10.26 1.27 -12.74
CA SER A 175 -11.16 1.11 -13.90
C SER A 175 -10.60 1.64 -15.22
N ASN A 176 -9.61 2.54 -15.20
CA ASN A 176 -9.02 3.15 -16.40
C ASN A 176 -7.51 2.94 -16.50
N THR A 177 -6.97 1.98 -15.74
CA THR A 177 -5.57 1.54 -15.78
C THR A 177 -5.52 0.02 -15.92
N HIS A 178 -4.32 -0.53 -16.08
CA HIS A 178 -4.08 -1.99 -15.99
C HIS A 178 -3.84 -2.46 -14.54
N LEU A 179 -4.18 -1.64 -13.55
CA LEU A 179 -4.03 -1.96 -12.13
C LEU A 179 -5.39 -2.32 -11.54
N SER A 180 -5.44 -3.36 -10.72
CA SER A 180 -6.65 -3.77 -10.01
C SER A 180 -6.83 -3.02 -8.69
N GLY A 181 -5.80 -2.33 -8.20
CA GLY A 181 -5.87 -1.56 -6.97
C GLY A 181 -4.58 -0.84 -6.61
N PHE A 182 -4.65 -0.07 -5.52
CA PHE A 182 -3.54 0.70 -4.98
C PHE A 182 -3.27 0.31 -3.53
N MET A 183 -2.00 0.28 -3.14
CA MET A 183 -1.54 0.04 -1.78
C MET A 183 -0.66 1.20 -1.32
N SER A 184 -1.17 1.98 -0.36
CA SER A 184 -0.39 3.03 0.31
C SER A 184 0.30 2.49 1.57
N ALA A 185 1.42 3.11 1.94
CA ALA A 185 2.14 2.83 3.18
C ALA A 185 2.42 4.14 3.93
N ARG A 186 3.43 4.91 3.52
CA ARG A 186 3.73 6.23 4.11
C ARG A 186 2.56 7.21 4.00
N GLY A 187 1.83 7.19 2.88
CA GLY A 187 0.64 8.02 2.69
C GLY A 187 -0.43 7.71 3.74
N LEU A 188 -0.75 6.42 3.95
CA LEU A 188 -1.70 5.98 4.99
C LEU A 188 -1.22 6.26 6.43
N LEU A 189 0.09 6.20 6.68
CA LEU A 189 0.64 6.54 8.00
C LEU A 189 0.42 8.02 8.33
N ALA A 190 0.59 8.90 7.35
CA ALA A 190 0.34 10.33 7.49
C ALA A 190 -1.16 10.70 7.37
N ASN A 191 -1.94 9.95 6.61
CA ASN A 191 -3.37 10.20 6.37
C ASN A 191 -4.14 8.86 6.27
N PRO A 192 -4.71 8.37 7.38
CA PRO A 192 -5.54 7.16 7.38
C PRO A 192 -6.83 7.28 6.55
N ALA A 193 -7.27 8.51 6.24
CA ALA A 193 -8.48 8.79 5.47
C ALA A 193 -8.22 8.88 3.96
N LEU A 194 -7.02 8.55 3.49
CA LEU A 194 -6.63 8.59 2.08
C LEU A 194 -7.65 7.88 1.16
N PHE A 195 -8.05 6.65 1.50
CA PHE A 195 -9.00 5.87 0.69
C PHE A 195 -10.47 6.28 0.89
N ALA A 196 -10.75 7.19 1.82
CA ALA A 196 -12.04 7.88 1.91
C ALA A 196 -12.08 9.17 1.06
N GLY A 197 -11.03 9.45 0.29
CA GLY A 197 -10.97 10.59 -0.64
C GLY A 197 -10.43 11.88 -0.02
N HIS A 198 -9.84 11.83 1.17
CA HIS A 198 -9.24 13.02 1.79
C HIS A 198 -7.81 13.23 1.30
N ALA A 199 -7.50 14.43 0.81
CA ALA A 199 -6.15 14.83 0.38
C ALA A 199 -5.15 14.95 1.56
N ALA A 200 -5.64 15.35 2.73
CA ALA A 200 -4.86 15.47 3.97
C ALA A 200 -5.60 14.83 5.15
N CYS A 201 -4.86 14.54 6.22
CA CYS A 201 -5.39 13.87 7.41
C CYS A 201 -6.41 14.77 8.13
N PRO A 202 -7.68 14.35 8.29
CA PRO A 202 -8.64 15.10 9.07
C PRO A 202 -8.49 14.81 10.57
N TRP A 203 -8.86 15.77 11.43
CA TRP A 203 -8.92 15.57 12.88
C TRP A 203 -9.75 14.35 13.30
N GLU A 204 -10.82 14.05 12.57
CA GLU A 204 -11.66 12.87 12.82
C GLU A 204 -10.88 11.55 12.70
N ALA A 205 -9.90 11.46 11.79
CA ALA A 205 -9.06 10.27 11.68
C ALA A 205 -8.22 10.06 12.95
N VAL A 206 -7.71 11.14 13.54
CA VAL A 206 -6.95 11.12 14.80
C VAL A 206 -7.85 10.75 15.98
N GLU A 207 -9.05 11.36 16.09
CA GLU A 207 -10.04 11.00 17.11
C GLU A 207 -10.40 9.51 17.04
N ARG A 208 -10.65 8.99 15.83
CA ARG A 208 -10.98 7.58 15.59
C ARG A 208 -9.81 6.67 15.97
N PHE A 209 -8.59 7.06 15.63
CA PHE A 209 -7.39 6.33 16.03
C PHE A 209 -7.27 6.26 17.56
N MET A 210 -7.42 7.38 18.27
CA MET A 210 -7.33 7.43 19.73
C MET A 210 -8.42 6.57 20.41
N CYS A 211 -9.65 6.59 19.91
CA CYS A 211 -10.73 5.71 20.39
C CYS A 211 -10.38 4.22 20.22
N ARG A 212 -9.80 3.85 19.07
CA ARG A 212 -9.38 2.46 18.80
C ARG A 212 -8.18 2.06 19.66
N ALA A 213 -7.21 2.95 19.83
CA ALA A 213 -6.05 2.71 20.68
C ALA A 213 -6.44 2.51 22.15
N ALA A 214 -7.49 3.16 22.64
CA ALA A 214 -8.02 2.91 23.99
C ALA A 214 -8.62 1.49 24.14
N ARG A 215 -9.24 0.95 23.08
CA ARG A 215 -9.86 -0.39 23.07
C ARG A 215 -8.85 -1.52 22.80
N ALA A 216 -7.83 -1.22 22.01
CA ALA A 216 -6.73 -2.11 21.68
C ALA A 216 -5.40 -1.38 21.97
N PRO A 217 -4.96 -1.36 23.25
CA PRO A 217 -3.82 -0.59 23.69
C PRO A 217 -2.55 -0.88 22.91
N LEU A 218 -1.87 0.19 22.49
CA LEU A 218 -0.55 0.16 21.88
C LEU A 218 0.50 0.57 22.92
N PRO A 219 1.73 0.07 22.82
CA PRO A 219 2.87 0.68 23.50
C PRO A 219 2.94 2.17 23.19
N LEU A 220 3.17 3.01 24.21
CA LEU A 220 3.15 4.48 24.09
C LEU A 220 3.92 5.00 22.89
N LYS A 221 5.16 4.53 22.68
CA LYS A 221 6.01 4.98 21.57
C LYS A 221 5.37 4.76 20.20
N LEU A 222 4.58 3.70 20.03
CA LEU A 222 3.85 3.43 18.80
C LEU A 222 2.63 4.34 18.68
N ALA A 223 1.86 4.54 19.75
CA ALA A 223 0.73 5.46 19.76
C ALA A 223 1.18 6.89 19.42
N VAL A 224 2.21 7.39 20.11
CA VAL A 224 2.82 8.70 19.87
C VAL A 224 3.35 8.81 18.44
N HIS A 225 4.05 7.79 17.92
CA HIS A 225 4.53 7.80 16.54
C HIS A 225 3.38 7.94 15.54
N HIS A 226 2.31 7.15 15.69
CA HIS A 226 1.14 7.24 14.81
C HIS A 226 0.48 8.62 14.86
N VAL A 227 0.21 9.15 16.04
CA VAL A 227 -0.39 10.50 16.19
C VAL A 227 0.54 11.57 15.61
N GLN A 228 1.85 11.46 15.83
CA GLN A 228 2.83 12.41 15.29
C GLN A 228 2.86 12.41 13.76
N GLU A 229 2.77 11.25 13.11
CA GLU A 229 2.70 11.15 11.65
C GLU A 229 1.38 11.70 11.12
N MET A 230 0.24 11.37 11.75
CA MET A 230 -1.08 11.88 11.37
C MET A 230 -1.21 13.40 11.51
N CYS A 231 -0.55 13.98 12.52
CA CYS A 231 -0.57 15.42 12.77
C CYS A 231 0.50 16.20 11.97
N GLY A 232 1.38 15.50 11.26
CA GLY A 232 2.40 16.08 10.39
C GLY A 232 1.86 16.46 9.01
N PRO A 233 2.69 17.09 8.15
CA PRO A 233 2.33 17.32 6.76
C PRO A 233 2.29 15.99 5.99
N GLY A 234 1.31 15.84 5.10
CA GLY A 234 1.19 14.71 4.18
C GLY A 234 2.26 14.69 3.07
N PHE A 235 2.16 13.68 2.21
CA PHE A 235 3.07 13.49 1.06
C PHE A 235 2.48 13.94 -0.28
N GLY A 236 1.17 14.26 -0.31
CA GLY A 236 0.46 14.74 -1.49
C GLY A 236 0.74 16.23 -1.80
N PRO A 237 -0.02 16.80 -2.75
CA PRO A 237 0.01 18.23 -3.07
C PRO A 237 -0.47 19.08 -1.90
N ASP A 238 -1.53 18.63 -1.22
CA ASP A 238 -1.95 19.20 0.06
C ASP A 238 -0.99 18.73 1.17
N ARG A 239 -0.29 19.71 1.76
CA ARG A 239 0.67 19.51 2.86
C ARG A 239 0.20 20.20 4.13
N SER A 240 -1.10 20.46 4.25
CA SER A 240 -1.69 20.89 5.50
C SER A 240 -1.34 19.88 6.61
N ALA A 241 -1.07 20.43 7.79
CA ALA A 241 -0.70 19.67 8.98
C ALA A 241 -1.64 20.09 10.12
N LEU A 242 -2.08 19.12 10.91
CA LEU A 242 -2.96 19.39 12.05
C LEU A 242 -2.23 20.14 13.16
N LEU A 243 -0.93 19.85 13.34
CA LEU A 243 -0.07 20.47 14.33
C LEU A 243 1.16 21.11 13.69
N SER A 244 1.53 22.28 14.21
CA SER A 244 2.77 22.94 13.82
C SER A 244 4.00 22.10 14.19
N LYS A 245 5.13 22.39 13.55
CA LYS A 245 6.41 21.74 13.87
C LYS A 245 6.79 21.93 15.35
N LYS A 246 6.45 23.08 15.95
CA LYS A 246 6.75 23.39 17.35
C LYS A 246 5.93 22.52 18.29
N GLU A 247 4.63 22.38 18.04
CA GLU A 247 3.73 21.58 18.87
C GLU A 247 4.11 20.09 18.85
N ARG A 248 4.47 19.57 17.67
CA ARG A 248 4.90 18.17 17.54
C ARG A 248 6.18 17.83 18.30
N GLN A 249 6.96 18.81 18.77
CA GLN A 249 8.11 18.53 19.64
C GLN A 249 7.69 18.02 21.02
N ALA A 250 6.46 18.30 21.47
CA ALA A 250 5.94 17.81 22.74
C ALA A 250 5.88 16.28 22.81
N PHE A 251 5.64 15.61 21.68
CA PHE A 251 5.58 14.14 21.59
C PHE A 251 6.82 13.43 22.11
N ALA A 252 8.01 14.03 21.95
CA ALA A 252 9.27 13.44 22.40
C ALA A 252 9.41 13.42 23.93
N LEU A 253 8.62 14.22 24.64
CA LEU A 253 8.66 14.36 26.10
C LEU A 253 7.62 13.50 26.81
N MET A 254 6.69 12.90 26.07
CA MET A 254 5.60 12.12 26.65
C MET A 254 6.10 10.79 27.25
N THR A 255 5.67 10.51 28.46
CA THR A 255 6.07 9.36 29.27
C THR A 255 4.95 8.36 29.52
N ASP A 256 3.70 8.78 29.35
CA ASP A 256 2.53 7.89 29.42
C ASP A 256 1.40 8.28 28.44
N MET A 257 0.38 7.43 28.36
CA MET A 257 -0.76 7.60 27.45
C MET A 257 -1.71 8.72 27.88
N THR A 258 -1.74 9.06 29.16
CA THR A 258 -2.59 10.14 29.69
C THR A 258 -2.09 11.47 29.18
N GLU A 259 -0.78 11.70 29.22
CA GLU A 259 -0.16 12.91 28.66
C GLU A 259 -0.46 13.09 27.16
N LEU A 260 -0.46 11.99 26.40
CA LEU A 260 -0.85 12.03 24.99
C LEU A 260 -2.33 12.39 24.82
N VAL A 261 -3.22 11.80 25.64
CA VAL A 261 -4.66 12.08 25.58
C VAL A 261 -4.94 13.54 25.95
N ASP A 262 -4.39 14.02 27.06
CA ASP A 262 -4.58 15.38 27.55
C ASP A 262 -4.07 16.41 26.51
N PHE A 263 -2.88 16.19 25.97
CA PHE A 263 -2.33 17.05 24.91
C PHE A 263 -3.24 17.10 23.68
N MET A 264 -3.78 15.96 23.26
CA MET A 264 -4.64 15.90 22.09
C MET A 264 -6.05 16.47 22.35
N ASP A 265 -6.57 16.36 23.58
CA ASP A 265 -7.80 17.02 24.02
C ASP A 265 -7.65 18.55 23.93
N ASP A 266 -6.55 19.09 24.47
CA ASP A 266 -6.25 20.53 24.41
C ASP A 266 -6.16 21.03 22.97
N LYS A 267 -5.46 20.29 22.10
CA LYS A 267 -5.29 20.71 20.70
C LYS A 267 -6.58 20.67 19.89
N ILE A 268 -7.50 19.75 20.21
CA ILE A 268 -8.82 19.74 19.58
C ILE A 268 -9.69 20.88 20.08
N VAL A 269 -9.64 21.18 21.37
CA VAL A 269 -10.35 22.34 21.96
C VAL A 269 -9.90 23.63 21.27
N GLU A 270 -8.59 23.84 21.14
CA GLU A 270 -8.01 24.97 20.42
C GLU A 270 -8.46 25.01 18.96
N HIS A 271 -8.48 23.87 18.26
CA HIS A 271 -8.86 23.79 16.86
C HIS A 271 -10.35 24.04 16.60
N LYS A 272 -11.24 23.41 17.38
CA LYS A 272 -12.69 23.49 17.21
C LYS A 272 -13.30 24.75 17.83
N GLY A 273 -12.58 25.44 18.72
CA GLY A 273 -13.10 26.57 19.48
C GLY A 273 -14.26 26.17 20.39
N GLN A 274 -14.27 24.92 20.88
CA GLN A 274 -15.32 24.33 21.70
C GLN A 274 -14.74 23.80 23.01
N THR A 275 -15.58 23.58 24.02
CA THR A 275 -15.18 23.15 25.37
C THR A 275 -14.86 21.66 25.51
N SER A 276 -15.16 20.83 24.51
CA SER A 276 -14.96 19.37 24.57
C SER A 276 -13.74 18.93 23.75
N GLY A 277 -12.90 18.07 24.35
CA GLY A 277 -11.74 17.45 23.70
C GLY A 277 -12.09 16.37 22.67
N LEU A 278 -11.22 15.36 22.54
CA LEU A 278 -11.39 14.20 21.65
C LEU A 278 -12.74 13.53 21.92
N ARG A 279 -13.49 13.25 20.85
CA ARG A 279 -14.64 12.34 20.92
C ARG A 279 -14.20 10.96 21.45
N ARG A 280 -15.04 10.32 22.25
CA ARG A 280 -14.76 9.01 22.90
C ARG A 280 -15.71 7.88 22.46
N ASP A 281 -16.69 8.21 21.62
CA ASP A 281 -17.79 7.35 21.14
C ASP A 281 -17.61 6.91 19.68
N LEU A 282 -16.44 7.16 19.10
CA LEU A 282 -16.11 6.80 17.73
C LEU A 282 -15.67 5.35 17.61
N PHE A 283 -16.63 4.43 17.75
CA PHE A 283 -16.43 2.99 17.58
C PHE A 283 -16.51 2.54 16.12
#